data_AF-A0A7H8RAQ6-F1
#
_entry.id   AF-A0A7H8RAQ6-F1
#
_cell.length_a   1.000
_cell.length_b   1.000
_cell.length_c   1.000
_cell.angle_alpha   90.00
_cell.angle_beta   90.00
_cell.angle_gamma   90.00
#
_symmetry.space_group_name_H-M   'P 1'
#
loop_
_entity.id
_entity.type
_entity.pdbx_description
1 polymer ?
#
loop_
_entity_poly.entity_id
_entity_poly.type
_entity_poly.pdbx_seq_one_letter_code
_entity_poly.pdbx_strand_id
1 'polypeptide(L)'
;MLFYRVIAVAGISSVIATSLDLGEDNYMTRNTGITKIGAAYNNVTLVDSLKHASWAYNWDMYADGVLPFGVEYCPMLWGPKMYDQWHSAALNALLSGSGCLLGFNEPDNAEQANMSPKQAAVDYQTYITPYANQTQLVTPAVTNGVGELVGLNWLENWFAECNDQCKPDAVAIHYYADSYSADFIDYITAVVTLARRNGIERVWITEFQHTGSVGSQVTFLQDVIPWLVNNTAIERYAYFFVSDGYLLSGTDLSIIGQTYTSTY
;
A
#
# COMPACT_ATOMS: atom_id res chain seq x y z
N MET A 1 -87.08 -27.38 -2.91
CA MET A 1 -86.48 -26.36 -3.80
C MET A 1 -85.54 -25.51 -2.96
N LEU A 2 -84.36 -26.05 -2.62
CA LEU A 2 -83.06 -25.70 -3.20
C LEU A 2 -82.75 -24.18 -3.19
N PHE A 3 -82.04 -23.77 -2.14
CA PHE A 3 -81.17 -22.60 -2.12
C PHE A 3 -79.92 -22.88 -2.95
N TYR A 4 -79.37 -21.91 -3.69
CA TYR A 4 -77.93 -21.65 -3.76
C TYR A 4 -77.64 -20.21 -4.20
N ARG A 5 -76.77 -19.55 -3.42
CA ARG A 5 -76.08 -18.30 -3.71
C ARG A 5 -75.01 -18.56 -4.77
N VAL A 6 -74.82 -17.63 -5.71
CA VAL A 6 -73.62 -17.59 -6.57
C VAL A 6 -72.67 -16.54 -6.00
N ILE A 7 -71.54 -17.01 -5.50
CA ILE A 7 -70.38 -16.25 -5.05
C ILE A 7 -69.43 -16.14 -6.25
N ALA A 8 -68.93 -14.94 -6.53
CA ALA A 8 -67.86 -14.72 -7.50
C ALA A 8 -66.55 -15.32 -6.98
N VAL A 9 -65.97 -16.25 -7.73
CA VAL A 9 -64.67 -16.86 -7.47
C VAL A 9 -63.62 -16.04 -8.23
N ALA A 10 -62.83 -15.25 -7.51
CA ALA A 10 -61.55 -14.75 -8.01
C ALA A 10 -60.46 -15.71 -7.51
N GLY A 11 -59.72 -16.31 -8.44
CA GLY A 11 -58.74 -17.36 -8.19
C GLY A 11 -57.60 -16.91 -7.27
N ILE A 12 -57.31 -17.74 -6.27
CA ILE A 12 -56.09 -17.69 -5.47
C ILE A 12 -55.04 -18.47 -6.27
N SER A 13 -54.07 -17.79 -6.89
CA SER A 13 -52.84 -18.43 -7.34
C SER A 13 -51.85 -18.44 -6.18
N SER A 14 -51.64 -19.62 -5.62
CA SER A 14 -50.57 -19.92 -4.67
C SER A 14 -49.21 -19.77 -5.35
N VAL A 15 -48.41 -18.78 -4.94
CA VAL A 15 -46.98 -18.74 -5.28
C VAL A 15 -46.23 -19.36 -4.12
N ILE A 16 -45.59 -20.50 -4.39
CA ILE A 16 -44.65 -21.15 -3.48
C ILE A 16 -43.46 -20.21 -3.34
N ALA A 17 -43.24 -19.68 -2.14
CA ALA A 17 -42.02 -18.97 -1.81
C ALA A 17 -40.91 -20.01 -1.62
N THR A 18 -40.12 -20.27 -2.66
CA THR A 18 -38.82 -20.92 -2.51
C THR A 18 -37.86 -19.90 -1.91
N SER A 19 -37.42 -20.15 -0.69
CA SER A 19 -36.33 -19.42 -0.05
C SER A 19 -35.08 -19.51 -0.92
N LEU A 20 -34.65 -18.38 -1.47
CA LEU A 20 -33.32 -18.23 -2.03
C LEU A 20 -32.33 -18.25 -0.88
N ASP A 21 -31.64 -19.37 -0.75
CA ASP A 21 -30.42 -19.51 0.02
C ASP A 21 -29.40 -18.54 -0.61
N LEU A 22 -29.12 -17.43 0.07
CA LEU A 22 -28.07 -16.49 -0.32
C LEU A 22 -26.74 -17.15 0.02
N GLY A 23 -26.29 -18.01 -0.90
CA GLY A 23 -24.99 -18.63 -0.87
C GLY A 23 -23.89 -17.58 -0.74
N GLU A 24 -22.88 -17.94 0.05
CA GLU A 24 -21.60 -17.28 0.28
C GLU A 24 -21.20 -16.30 -0.84
N ASP A 25 -20.99 -15.05 -0.44
CA ASP A 25 -20.29 -14.04 -1.24
C ASP A 25 -18.91 -14.62 -1.63
N ASN A 26 -18.86 -15.21 -2.82
CA ASN A 26 -17.62 -15.41 -3.55
C ASN A 26 -17.05 -14.02 -3.81
N TYR A 27 -16.19 -13.57 -2.89
CA TYR A 27 -15.22 -12.51 -3.14
C TYR A 27 -14.32 -13.00 -4.29
N MET A 28 -14.83 -12.86 -5.51
CA MET A 28 -14.08 -12.99 -6.74
C MET A 28 -13.03 -11.90 -6.69
N THR A 29 -11.83 -12.29 -6.29
CA THR A 29 -10.62 -11.48 -6.35
C THR A 29 -10.55 -10.86 -7.75
N ARG A 30 -10.72 -9.54 -7.82
CA ARG A 30 -10.38 -8.80 -9.03
C ARG A 30 -8.86 -8.90 -9.19
N ASN A 31 -8.40 -9.91 -9.89
CA ASN A 31 -7.06 -9.91 -10.46
C ASN A 31 -7.08 -8.86 -11.57
N THR A 32 -6.72 -7.62 -11.25
CA THR A 32 -6.83 -6.47 -12.16
C THR A 32 -5.84 -6.53 -13.32
N GLY A 33 -4.95 -7.54 -13.38
CA GLY A 33 -3.87 -7.61 -14.37
C GLY A 33 -2.81 -6.53 -14.17
N ILE A 34 -2.96 -5.65 -13.17
CA ILE A 34 -2.03 -4.59 -12.82
C ILE A 34 -1.05 -5.18 -11.80
N THR A 35 0.21 -5.23 -12.19
CA THR A 35 1.37 -5.55 -11.35
C THR A 35 1.38 -4.77 -10.02
N LYS A 36 1.88 -5.40 -8.94
CA LYS A 36 2.07 -4.76 -7.61
C LYS A 36 3.38 -3.98 -7.49
N ILE A 37 4.25 -4.12 -8.49
CA ILE A 37 5.60 -3.57 -8.53
C ILE A 37 5.55 -2.04 -8.57
N GLY A 38 6.30 -1.42 -7.65
CA GLY A 38 6.48 0.01 -7.55
C GLY A 38 7.89 0.46 -7.91
N ALA A 39 7.99 1.67 -8.44
CA ALA A 39 9.25 2.37 -8.63
C ALA A 39 9.48 3.37 -7.48
N ALA A 40 10.35 3.05 -6.53
CA ALA A 40 10.95 4.05 -5.64
C ALA A 40 12.10 4.72 -6.41
N TYR A 41 12.07 6.03 -6.65
CA TYR A 41 13.05 6.70 -7.52
C TYR A 41 13.48 8.07 -7.01
N ASN A 42 14.64 8.55 -7.46
CA ASN A 42 15.02 9.97 -7.34
C ASN A 42 15.07 10.68 -8.68
N ASN A 43 15.40 9.94 -9.76
CA ASN A 43 15.40 10.46 -11.12
C ASN A 43 14.25 9.84 -11.92
N VAL A 44 13.24 10.65 -12.22
CA VAL A 44 12.03 10.23 -12.95
C VAL A 44 12.34 9.57 -14.30
N THR A 45 13.42 9.96 -14.97
CA THR A 45 13.77 9.41 -16.29
C THR A 45 14.20 7.95 -16.22
N LEU A 46 14.65 7.48 -15.05
CA LEU A 46 15.07 6.10 -14.84
C LEU A 46 13.89 5.15 -14.58
N VAL A 47 12.69 5.69 -14.29
CA VAL A 47 11.49 4.87 -14.09
C VAL A 47 11.10 4.11 -15.37
N ASP A 48 11.41 4.68 -16.54
CA ASP A 48 11.14 4.01 -17.83
C ASP A 48 11.89 2.68 -17.99
N SER A 49 13.01 2.49 -17.28
CA SER A 49 13.75 1.23 -17.27
C SER A 49 13.01 0.11 -16.54
N LEU A 50 12.03 0.44 -15.68
CA LEU A 50 11.25 -0.51 -14.90
C LEU A 50 9.86 -0.73 -15.53
N LYS A 51 9.83 -1.37 -16.71
CA LYS A 51 8.63 -1.49 -17.57
C LYS A 51 7.38 -2.12 -16.93
N HIS A 52 7.56 -2.85 -15.83
CA HIS A 52 6.48 -3.52 -15.09
C HIS A 52 6.10 -2.81 -13.80
N ALA A 53 6.50 -1.55 -13.61
CA ALA A 53 5.96 -0.73 -12.52
C ALA A 53 4.54 -0.26 -12.86
N SER A 54 3.62 -0.31 -11.89
CA SER A 54 2.28 0.28 -12.02
C SER A 54 2.11 1.57 -11.21
N TRP A 55 3.02 1.80 -10.28
CA TRP A 55 3.03 2.98 -9.42
C TRP A 55 4.46 3.40 -9.10
N ALA A 56 4.64 4.64 -8.68
CA ALA A 56 5.94 5.19 -8.35
C ALA A 56 5.83 6.26 -7.26
N TYR A 57 6.91 6.43 -6.49
CA TYR A 57 7.07 7.51 -5.54
C TYR A 57 8.56 7.86 -5.39
N ASN A 58 8.86 9.06 -4.90
CA ASN A 58 10.22 9.61 -4.83
C ASN A 58 10.51 10.33 -3.50
N TRP A 59 9.83 9.95 -2.42
CA TRP A 59 9.93 10.61 -1.11
C TRP A 59 9.52 12.09 -1.09
N ASP A 60 8.89 12.56 -2.16
CA ASP A 60 8.44 13.95 -2.34
C ASP A 60 6.92 14.01 -2.58
N MET A 61 6.36 15.21 -2.53
CA MET A 61 4.98 15.52 -2.88
C MET A 61 4.80 15.81 -4.37
N TYR A 62 5.91 15.94 -5.13
CA TYR A 62 5.91 16.14 -6.58
C TYR A 62 6.73 15.07 -7.32
N ALA A 63 6.24 14.62 -8.48
CA ALA A 63 6.88 13.57 -9.28
C ALA A 63 8.20 13.99 -9.95
N ASP A 64 8.55 15.27 -9.89
CA ASP A 64 9.75 15.85 -10.52
C ASP A 64 9.93 15.52 -12.01
N GLY A 65 8.80 15.33 -12.71
CA GLY A 65 8.72 15.18 -14.16
C GLY A 65 7.53 14.33 -14.59
N VAL A 66 7.64 13.72 -15.77
CA VAL A 66 6.58 12.92 -16.37
C VAL A 66 6.94 11.45 -16.24
N LEU A 67 6.11 10.69 -15.52
CA LEU A 67 6.25 9.24 -15.41
C LEU A 67 5.85 8.54 -16.72
N PRO A 68 6.36 7.30 -16.94
CA PRO A 68 5.91 6.47 -18.05
C PRO A 68 4.39 6.26 -18.03
N PHE A 69 3.81 6.06 -19.21
CA PHE A 69 2.38 5.79 -19.33
C PHE A 69 1.96 4.56 -18.52
N GLY A 70 0.88 4.69 -17.75
CA GLY A 70 0.35 3.62 -16.90
C GLY A 70 1.00 3.52 -15.52
N VAL A 71 2.01 4.35 -15.21
CA VAL A 71 2.61 4.45 -13.88
C VAL A 71 1.93 5.58 -13.10
N GLU A 72 1.23 5.23 -12.04
CA GLU A 72 0.62 6.18 -11.12
C GLU A 72 1.67 6.80 -10.19
N TYR A 73 1.66 8.12 -10.00
CA TYR A 73 2.47 8.76 -8.96
C TYR A 73 1.73 8.79 -7.63
N CYS A 74 2.37 8.33 -6.55
CA CYS A 74 1.88 8.47 -5.17
C CYS A 74 2.69 9.55 -4.43
N PRO A 75 2.17 10.78 -4.26
CA PRO A 75 2.81 11.82 -3.47
C PRO A 75 3.00 11.38 -2.02
N MET A 76 4.12 11.77 -1.42
CA MET A 76 4.43 11.53 -0.02
C MET A 76 4.49 12.86 0.74
N LEU A 77 3.78 12.92 1.86
CA LEU A 77 4.06 13.94 2.85
C LEU A 77 5.21 13.45 3.73
N TRP A 78 6.45 13.68 3.32
CA TRP A 78 7.62 13.08 3.97
C TRP A 78 7.69 13.39 5.46
N GLY A 79 7.35 14.61 5.86
CA GLY A 79 7.37 15.07 7.26
C GLY A 79 7.17 16.59 7.37
N PRO A 80 7.45 17.17 8.55
CA PRO A 80 7.17 18.59 8.84
C PRO A 80 7.73 19.60 7.85
N LYS A 81 8.83 19.26 7.18
CA LYS A 81 9.48 20.10 6.16
C LYS A 81 8.60 20.41 4.93
N MET A 82 7.50 19.68 4.72
CA MET A 82 6.62 19.80 3.54
C MET A 82 5.23 20.38 3.84
N TYR A 83 4.91 20.72 5.09
CA TYR A 83 3.56 21.14 5.50
C TYR A 83 3.03 22.35 4.72
N ASP A 84 3.86 23.36 4.48
CA ASP A 84 3.43 24.62 3.86
C ASP A 84 2.88 24.43 2.43
N GLN A 85 3.40 23.45 1.69
CA GLN A 85 3.02 23.22 0.28
C GLN A 85 2.11 22.01 0.10
N TRP A 86 2.00 21.15 1.13
CA TRP A 86 1.34 19.85 1.03
C TRP A 86 -0.07 19.93 0.47
N HIS A 87 -0.90 20.85 0.97
CA HIS A 87 -2.30 20.90 0.51
C HIS A 87 -2.42 21.22 -0.98
N SER A 88 -1.59 22.13 -1.48
CA SER A 88 -1.57 22.43 -2.91
C SER A 88 -1.02 21.26 -3.72
N ALA A 89 0.03 20.58 -3.23
CA ALA A 89 0.63 19.44 -3.92
C ALA A 89 -0.35 18.25 -4.01
N ALA A 90 -0.98 17.88 -2.89
CA ALA A 90 -1.96 16.80 -2.83
C ALA A 90 -3.15 17.08 -3.75
N LEU A 91 -3.76 18.28 -3.70
CA LEU A 91 -4.87 18.62 -4.61
C LEU A 91 -4.46 18.55 -6.09
N ASN A 92 -3.27 19.03 -6.45
CA ASN A 92 -2.77 18.95 -7.82
C ASN A 92 -2.58 17.49 -8.27
N ALA A 93 -2.07 16.62 -7.39
CA ALA A 93 -1.90 15.20 -7.68
C ALA A 93 -3.25 14.50 -7.86
N LEU A 94 -4.24 14.77 -6.99
CA LEU A 94 -5.60 14.22 -7.12
C LEU A 94 -6.27 14.65 -8.42
N LEU A 95 -6.17 15.92 -8.79
CA LEU A 95 -6.69 16.43 -10.06
C LEU A 95 -5.98 15.82 -11.28
N SER A 96 -4.73 15.37 -11.11
CA SER A 96 -3.95 14.67 -12.13
C SER A 96 -4.19 13.16 -12.13
N GLY A 97 -5.10 12.66 -11.29
CA GLY A 97 -5.52 11.27 -11.26
C GLY A 97 -4.77 10.37 -10.27
N SER A 98 -4.00 10.92 -9.33
CA SER A 98 -3.43 10.12 -8.24
C SER A 98 -4.54 9.52 -7.36
N GLY A 99 -4.52 8.20 -7.21
CA GLY A 99 -5.37 7.41 -6.33
C GLY A 99 -4.74 7.08 -4.98
N CYS A 100 -3.60 7.69 -4.63
CA CYS A 100 -2.88 7.44 -3.39
C CYS A 100 -2.22 8.72 -2.80
N LEU A 101 -2.11 8.78 -1.47
CA LEU A 101 -1.24 9.69 -0.73
C LEU A 101 -0.49 8.93 0.36
N LEU A 102 0.84 9.04 0.38
CA LEU A 102 1.73 8.40 1.34
C LEU A 102 1.94 9.29 2.58
N GLY A 103 1.96 8.66 3.76
CA GLY A 103 2.27 9.32 5.03
C GLY A 103 3.76 9.59 5.25
N PHE A 104 4.09 9.97 6.48
CA PHE A 104 5.45 10.38 6.87
C PHE A 104 6.48 9.26 6.70
N ASN A 105 7.70 9.64 6.32
CA ASN A 105 8.81 8.74 6.07
C ASN A 105 9.63 8.48 7.33
N GLU A 106 9.61 7.24 7.81
CA GLU A 106 10.34 6.78 9.01
C GLU A 106 10.25 7.79 10.17
N PRO A 107 9.04 8.13 10.63
CA PRO A 107 8.89 9.02 11.78
C PRO A 107 9.54 8.44 13.04
N ASP A 108 9.75 7.14 13.09
CA ASP A 108 10.45 6.42 14.15
C ASP A 108 11.99 6.52 14.10
N ASN A 109 12.54 7.15 13.06
CA ASN A 109 13.99 7.33 12.88
C ASN A 109 14.38 8.81 13.06
N ALA A 110 15.36 9.07 13.92
CA ALA A 110 15.81 10.41 14.27
C ALA A 110 16.46 11.20 13.11
N GLU A 111 16.96 10.49 12.09
CA GLU A 111 17.57 11.09 10.89
C GLU A 111 16.56 11.32 9.76
N GLN A 112 15.31 10.91 9.96
CA GLN A 112 14.24 10.97 8.96
C GLN A 112 13.15 11.95 9.39
N ALA A 113 11.85 11.62 9.30
CA ALA A 113 10.81 12.55 9.71
C ALA A 113 10.84 12.86 11.21
N ASN A 114 11.36 11.93 12.03
CA ASN A 114 11.62 12.10 13.47
C ASN A 114 10.43 12.70 14.24
N MET A 115 9.36 11.91 14.37
CA MET A 115 8.11 12.32 14.98
C MET A 115 7.68 11.33 16.05
N SER A 116 7.17 11.83 17.17
CA SER A 116 6.47 10.96 18.12
C SER A 116 5.16 10.44 17.51
N PRO A 117 4.65 9.27 17.96
CA PRO A 117 3.36 8.76 17.50
C PRO A 117 2.23 9.77 17.66
N LYS A 118 2.20 10.47 18.80
CA LYS A 118 1.20 11.50 19.10
C LYS A 118 1.27 12.69 18.13
N GLN A 119 2.47 13.20 17.88
CA GLN A 119 2.65 14.32 16.94
C GLN A 119 2.21 13.89 15.53
N ALA A 120 2.66 12.72 15.08
CA ALA A 120 2.29 12.18 13.79
C ALA A 120 0.78 11.94 13.67
N ALA A 121 0.08 11.50 14.71
CA ALA A 121 -1.38 11.33 14.66
C ALA A 121 -2.12 12.67 14.47
N VAL A 122 -1.70 13.72 15.18
CA VAL A 122 -2.26 15.08 15.04
C VAL A 122 -1.99 15.65 13.65
N ASP A 123 -0.76 15.51 13.17
CA ASP A 123 -0.37 16.03 11.86
C ASP A 123 -1.03 15.24 10.73
N TYR A 124 -1.16 13.93 10.85
CA TYR A 124 -1.86 13.11 9.87
C TYR A 124 -3.33 13.54 9.74
N GLN A 125 -4.01 13.77 10.87
CA GLN A 125 -5.38 14.28 10.89
C GLN A 125 -5.51 15.68 10.28
N THR A 126 -4.47 16.51 10.41
CA THR A 126 -4.47 17.87 9.88
C THR A 126 -4.21 17.89 8.38
N TYR A 127 -3.23 17.12 7.91
CA TYR A 127 -2.68 17.25 6.57
C TYR A 127 -3.13 16.15 5.61
N ILE A 128 -3.39 14.92 6.08
CA ILE A 128 -3.66 13.76 5.20
C ILE A 128 -5.13 13.31 5.28
N THR A 129 -5.68 13.17 6.48
CA THR A 129 -7.09 12.78 6.69
C THR A 129 -8.13 13.63 5.94
N PRO A 130 -7.94 14.95 5.67
CA PRO A 130 -8.91 15.71 4.89
C PRO A 130 -9.18 15.17 3.48
N TYR A 131 -8.27 14.33 2.95
CA TYR A 131 -8.41 13.66 1.65
C TYR A 131 -9.09 12.28 1.74
N ALA A 132 -9.53 11.87 2.94
CA ALA A 132 -10.30 10.63 3.11
C ALA A 132 -11.54 10.65 2.19
N ASN A 133 -11.85 9.50 1.59
CA ASN A 133 -12.90 9.30 0.57
C ASN A 133 -12.62 9.92 -0.81
N GLN A 134 -11.53 10.65 -1.01
CA GLN A 134 -11.13 11.16 -2.33
C GLN A 134 -10.04 10.31 -2.97
N THR A 135 -9.22 9.67 -2.14
CA THR A 135 -8.04 8.92 -2.54
C THR A 135 -7.69 7.91 -1.45
N GLN A 136 -6.81 6.95 -1.77
CA GLN A 136 -6.31 6.02 -0.77
C GLN A 136 -5.27 6.69 0.13
N LEU A 137 -5.49 6.63 1.44
CA LEU A 137 -4.55 7.17 2.42
C LEU A 137 -3.65 6.06 2.97
N VAL A 138 -2.34 6.24 2.91
CA VAL A 138 -1.38 5.26 3.44
C VAL A 138 -0.80 5.79 4.75
N THR A 139 -0.57 4.91 5.73
CA THR A 139 0.02 5.28 7.03
C THR A 139 1.40 5.93 6.85
N PRO A 140 1.97 6.53 7.91
CA PRO A 140 3.41 6.70 7.99
C PRO A 140 4.12 5.35 7.79
N ALA A 141 5.26 5.36 7.12
CA ALA A 141 6.07 4.17 6.86
C ALA A 141 7.17 4.09 7.91
N VAL A 142 7.15 3.07 8.77
CA VAL A 142 8.15 2.89 9.83
C VAL A 142 9.25 1.92 9.42
N THR A 143 10.40 2.00 10.09
CA THR A 143 11.52 1.07 9.92
C THR A 143 11.18 -0.36 10.38
N ASN A 144 12.06 -1.33 10.08
CA ASN A 144 12.06 -2.66 10.72
C ASN A 144 12.86 -2.72 12.03
N GLY A 145 13.12 -1.58 12.67
CA GLY A 145 13.81 -1.53 13.96
C GLY A 145 12.97 -2.09 15.11
N VAL A 146 13.65 -2.48 16.20
CA VAL A 146 13.02 -3.06 17.39
C VAL A 146 13.29 -2.17 18.61
N GLY A 147 12.22 -1.64 19.19
CA GLY A 147 12.27 -0.78 20.37
C GLY A 147 10.87 -0.31 20.75
N GLU A 148 10.72 0.36 21.90
CA GLU A 148 9.41 0.82 22.39
C GLU A 148 8.74 1.84 21.46
N LEU A 149 9.55 2.72 20.86
CA LEU A 149 9.10 3.78 19.94
C LEU A 149 9.78 3.64 18.57
N VAL A 150 10.01 2.41 18.12
CA VAL A 150 10.60 2.11 16.80
C VAL A 150 9.79 1.01 16.10
N GLY A 151 9.72 1.06 14.77
CA GLY A 151 9.07 0.05 13.95
C GLY A 151 7.62 -0.22 14.34
N LEU A 152 7.25 -1.50 14.44
CA LEU A 152 5.85 -1.90 14.69
C LEU A 152 5.29 -1.37 16.01
N ASN A 153 6.13 -1.18 17.04
CA ASN A 153 5.67 -0.60 18.29
C ASN A 153 5.38 0.90 18.14
N TRP A 154 6.18 1.64 17.37
CA TRP A 154 5.86 3.03 17.04
C TRP A 154 4.52 3.11 16.31
N LEU A 155 4.31 2.22 15.33
CA LEU A 155 3.09 2.21 14.52
C LEU A 155 1.85 1.81 15.34
N GLU A 156 1.96 0.85 16.25
CA GLU A 156 0.88 0.49 17.18
C GLU A 156 0.50 1.66 18.11
N ASN A 157 1.49 2.38 18.64
CA ASN A 157 1.24 3.61 19.40
C ASN A 157 0.60 4.70 18.54
N TRP A 158 0.98 4.83 17.26
CA TRP A 158 0.39 5.81 16.36
C TRP A 158 -1.09 5.52 16.10
N PHE A 159 -1.45 4.25 15.88
CA PHE A 159 -2.86 3.85 15.79
C PHE A 159 -3.66 4.18 17.04
N ALA A 160 -3.08 3.95 18.23
CA ALA A 160 -3.73 4.31 19.49
C ALA A 160 -3.95 5.83 19.62
N GLU A 161 -2.94 6.64 19.26
CA GLU A 161 -3.03 8.11 19.28
C GLU A 161 -3.99 8.65 18.20
N CYS A 162 -4.15 7.93 17.09
CA CYS A 162 -5.13 8.27 16.06
C CYS A 162 -6.58 8.15 16.56
N ASN A 163 -6.87 7.26 17.52
CA ASN A 163 -8.22 7.04 18.07
C ASN A 163 -9.30 6.96 16.96
N ASP A 164 -9.02 6.13 15.95
CA ASP A 164 -9.82 5.94 14.73
C ASP A 164 -10.04 7.19 13.85
N GLN A 165 -9.42 8.33 14.14
CA GLN A 165 -9.63 9.58 13.38
C GLN A 165 -8.71 9.74 12.17
N CYS A 166 -7.57 9.04 12.12
CA CYS A 166 -6.62 9.19 11.00
C CYS A 166 -7.14 8.62 9.67
N LYS A 167 -8.02 7.60 9.70
CA LYS A 167 -8.65 6.97 8.51
C LYS A 167 -7.67 6.48 7.40
N PRO A 168 -6.55 5.81 7.71
CA PRO A 168 -5.74 5.19 6.66
C PRO A 168 -6.45 3.99 6.03
N ASP A 169 -6.21 3.76 4.74
CA ASP A 169 -6.72 2.64 3.95
C ASP A 169 -5.70 1.50 3.76
N ALA A 170 -4.42 1.80 3.95
CA ALA A 170 -3.32 0.83 3.85
C ALA A 170 -2.17 1.16 4.82
N VAL A 171 -1.49 0.12 5.31
CA VAL A 171 -0.29 0.24 6.16
C VAL A 171 0.98 0.22 5.32
N ALA A 172 1.83 1.23 5.44
CA ALA A 172 3.17 1.24 4.86
C ALA A 172 4.24 0.73 5.84
N ILE A 173 5.24 0.03 5.32
CA ILE A 173 6.38 -0.48 6.10
C ILE A 173 7.66 -0.49 5.27
N HIS A 174 8.80 -0.32 5.96
CA HIS A 174 10.14 -0.49 5.40
C HIS A 174 10.83 -1.73 5.98
N TYR A 175 11.70 -2.36 5.18
CA TYR A 175 12.51 -3.48 5.65
C TYR A 175 13.92 -3.51 5.05
N TYR A 176 14.94 -3.36 5.89
CA TYR A 176 16.34 -3.50 5.52
C TYR A 176 17.03 -4.49 6.44
N ALA A 177 17.58 -5.56 5.87
CA ALA A 177 18.36 -6.54 6.64
C ALA A 177 19.27 -7.39 5.76
N ASP A 178 20.37 -7.88 6.33
CA ASP A 178 21.17 -8.98 5.78
C ASP A 178 20.73 -10.28 6.49
N SER A 179 19.55 -10.77 6.12
CA SER A 179 18.82 -11.84 6.82
C SER A 179 18.14 -12.80 5.85
N TYR A 180 17.60 -13.90 6.37
CA TYR A 180 16.94 -14.89 5.53
C TYR A 180 15.57 -14.39 5.02
N SER A 181 15.15 -14.87 3.85
CA SER A 181 13.83 -14.60 3.27
C SER A 181 12.68 -14.91 4.24
N ALA A 182 12.84 -15.93 5.10
CA ALA A 182 11.87 -16.29 6.13
C ALA A 182 11.68 -15.17 7.17
N ASP A 183 12.74 -14.49 7.58
CA ASP A 183 12.66 -13.39 8.56
C ASP A 183 11.88 -12.20 8.00
N PHE A 184 12.03 -11.91 6.71
CA PHE A 184 11.22 -10.92 6.01
C PHE A 184 9.74 -11.34 5.98
N ILE A 185 9.45 -12.59 5.59
CA ILE A 185 8.08 -13.10 5.53
C ILE A 185 7.39 -13.05 6.90
N ASP A 186 8.10 -13.43 7.97
CA ASP A 186 7.61 -13.37 9.34
C ASP A 186 7.31 -11.92 9.77
N TYR A 187 8.23 -11.00 9.45
CA TYR A 187 8.03 -9.58 9.73
C TYR A 187 6.80 -9.01 8.99
N ILE A 188 6.67 -9.26 7.68
CA ILE A 188 5.51 -8.79 6.91
C ILE A 188 4.22 -9.45 7.40
N THR A 189 4.26 -10.70 7.86
CA THR A 189 3.10 -11.36 8.48
C THR A 189 2.69 -10.67 9.79
N ALA A 190 3.64 -10.18 10.59
CA ALA A 190 3.36 -9.37 11.77
C ALA A 190 2.75 -8.00 11.39
N VAL A 191 3.23 -7.36 10.31
CA VAL A 191 2.64 -6.12 9.76
C VAL A 191 1.18 -6.33 9.37
N VAL A 192 0.89 -7.39 8.59
CA VAL A 192 -0.48 -7.74 8.19
C VAL A 192 -1.37 -7.98 9.41
N THR A 193 -0.84 -8.63 10.46
CA THR A 193 -1.57 -8.84 11.71
C THR A 193 -1.88 -7.52 12.42
N LEU A 194 -0.92 -6.59 12.50
CA LEU A 194 -1.14 -5.25 13.06
C LEU A 194 -2.17 -4.46 12.23
N ALA A 195 -2.08 -4.50 10.91
CA ALA A 195 -3.03 -3.85 10.01
C ALA A 195 -4.46 -4.33 10.26
N ARG A 196 -4.68 -5.65 10.29
CA ARG A 196 -6.01 -6.26 10.52
C ARG A 196 -6.58 -5.94 11.89
N ARG A 197 -5.75 -5.89 12.94
CA ARG A 197 -6.17 -5.46 14.29
C ARG A 197 -6.72 -4.03 14.30
N ASN A 198 -6.31 -3.20 13.34
CA ASN A 198 -6.76 -1.83 13.15
C ASN A 198 -7.76 -1.68 11.99
N GLY A 199 -8.37 -2.79 11.53
CA GLY A 199 -9.41 -2.77 10.49
C GLY A 199 -8.91 -2.52 9.07
N ILE A 200 -7.62 -2.73 8.81
CA ILE A 200 -6.97 -2.48 7.52
C ILE A 200 -6.52 -3.81 6.91
N GLU A 201 -6.92 -4.08 5.66
CA GLU A 201 -6.59 -5.33 4.94
C GLU A 201 -5.43 -5.18 3.96
N ARG A 202 -4.92 -3.97 3.75
CA ARG A 202 -3.91 -3.64 2.73
C ARG A 202 -2.60 -3.23 3.36
N VAL A 203 -1.52 -3.85 2.90
CA VAL A 203 -0.15 -3.51 3.26
C VAL A 203 0.62 -3.10 2.01
N TRP A 204 1.37 -2.01 2.15
CA TRP A 204 2.33 -1.50 1.18
C TRP A 204 3.72 -1.67 1.76
N ILE A 205 4.61 -2.31 1.00
CA ILE A 205 6.03 -2.42 1.36
C ILE A 205 6.76 -1.37 0.55
N THR A 206 6.74 -0.13 1.02
CA THR A 206 7.23 1.03 0.27
C THR A 206 8.73 1.02 0.12
N GLU A 207 9.44 0.32 1.01
CA GLU A 207 10.86 0.01 0.86
C GLU A 207 11.15 -1.40 1.37
N PHE A 208 11.92 -2.17 0.60
CA PHE A 208 12.59 -3.35 1.12
C PHE A 208 13.89 -3.62 0.39
N GLN A 209 14.90 -4.08 1.11
CA GLN A 209 16.19 -4.47 0.55
C GLN A 209 16.90 -5.50 1.43
N HIS A 210 17.48 -6.51 0.77
CA HIS A 210 18.47 -7.35 1.42
C HIS A 210 19.84 -6.65 1.37
N THR A 211 20.45 -6.33 2.50
CA THR A 211 21.63 -5.44 2.54
C THR A 211 22.97 -6.16 2.35
N GLY A 212 22.95 -7.48 2.17
CA GLY A 212 24.14 -8.28 1.83
C GLY A 212 24.59 -8.19 0.36
N SER A 213 25.35 -9.19 -0.08
CA SER A 213 25.94 -9.25 -1.43
C SER A 213 24.89 -9.23 -2.55
N VAL A 214 25.30 -8.88 -3.78
CA VAL A 214 24.44 -8.98 -4.99
C VAL A 214 23.84 -10.38 -5.14
N GLY A 215 24.63 -11.43 -4.89
CA GLY A 215 24.14 -12.81 -4.93
C GLY A 215 23.05 -13.08 -3.89
N SER A 216 23.24 -12.59 -2.66
CA SER A 216 22.25 -12.71 -1.59
C SER A 216 20.96 -11.93 -1.92
N GLN A 217 21.08 -10.73 -2.51
CA GLN A 217 19.93 -9.94 -2.98
C GLN A 217 19.12 -10.68 -4.04
N VAL A 218 19.80 -11.31 -5.01
CA VAL A 218 19.14 -12.12 -6.05
C VAL A 218 18.41 -13.32 -5.43
N THR A 219 19.08 -14.10 -4.58
CA THR A 219 18.44 -15.25 -3.89
C THR A 219 17.23 -14.81 -3.08
N PHE A 220 17.38 -13.73 -2.29
CA PHE A 220 16.28 -13.18 -1.51
C PHE A 220 15.08 -12.81 -2.38
N LEU A 221 15.30 -12.08 -3.48
CA LEU A 221 14.24 -11.69 -4.41
C LEU A 221 13.57 -12.89 -5.09
N GLN A 222 14.33 -13.92 -5.45
CA GLN A 222 13.78 -15.17 -6.02
C GLN A 222 12.80 -15.86 -5.06
N ASP A 223 13.05 -15.77 -3.74
CA ASP A 223 12.16 -16.34 -2.72
C ASP A 223 10.95 -15.44 -2.44
N VAL A 224 11.16 -14.14 -2.22
CA VAL A 224 10.11 -13.26 -1.69
C VAL A 224 9.16 -12.74 -2.75
N ILE A 225 9.58 -12.54 -4.00
CA ILE A 225 8.70 -11.97 -5.04
C ILE A 225 7.51 -12.89 -5.35
N PRO A 226 7.67 -14.21 -5.57
CA PRO A 226 6.53 -15.10 -5.75
C PRO A 226 5.57 -15.10 -4.55
N TRP A 227 6.10 -14.97 -3.33
CA TRP A 227 5.29 -14.86 -2.13
C TRP A 227 4.50 -13.55 -2.09
N LEU A 228 5.13 -12.41 -2.39
CA LEU A 228 4.49 -11.09 -2.44
C LEU A 228 3.38 -11.01 -3.51
N VAL A 229 3.61 -11.60 -4.68
CA VAL A 229 2.61 -11.67 -5.76
C VAL A 229 1.38 -12.45 -5.30
N ASN A 230 1.56 -13.60 -4.65
CA ASN A 230 0.47 -14.47 -4.21
C ASN A 230 -0.21 -14.02 -2.89
N ASN A 231 0.43 -13.17 -2.10
CA ASN A 231 -0.14 -12.69 -0.84
C ASN A 231 -1.17 -11.58 -1.09
N THR A 232 -2.45 -11.85 -0.81
CA THR A 232 -3.56 -10.92 -1.06
C THR A 232 -3.60 -9.71 -0.15
N ALA A 233 -2.94 -9.76 1.02
CA ALA A 233 -2.82 -8.60 1.91
C ALA A 233 -1.79 -7.58 1.40
N ILE A 234 -0.84 -8.01 0.57
CA ILE A 234 0.15 -7.12 -0.03
C ILE A 234 -0.46 -6.52 -1.29
N GLU A 235 -0.71 -5.22 -1.25
CA GLU A 235 -1.28 -4.49 -2.37
C GLU A 235 -0.19 -3.97 -3.31
N ARG A 236 0.89 -3.43 -2.74
CA ARG A 236 1.99 -2.78 -3.47
C ARG A 236 3.33 -3.00 -2.77
N TYR A 237 4.41 -3.07 -3.54
CA TYR A 237 5.77 -3.14 -2.99
C TYR A 237 6.81 -2.49 -3.92
N ALA A 238 7.82 -1.83 -3.35
CA ALA A 238 8.93 -1.21 -4.10
C ALA A 238 10.27 -1.64 -3.49
N TYR A 239 11.12 -2.30 -4.29
CA TYR A 239 12.48 -2.63 -3.84
C TYR A 239 13.33 -1.36 -3.87
N PHE A 240 14.21 -1.19 -2.89
CA PHE A 240 15.05 0.01 -2.81
C PHE A 240 16.30 -0.11 -3.70
N PHE A 241 16.50 0.73 -4.72
CA PHE A 241 15.54 1.60 -5.43
C PHE A 241 15.98 1.79 -6.89
N VAL A 242 15.21 2.54 -7.68
CA VAL A 242 15.48 2.79 -9.11
C VAL A 242 16.62 3.80 -9.27
N SER A 243 17.84 3.28 -9.29
CA SER A 243 19.08 4.03 -9.52
C SER A 243 20.18 3.11 -10.06
N ASP A 244 21.18 3.70 -10.71
CA ASP A 244 22.44 3.03 -11.04
C ASP A 244 23.12 2.52 -9.75
N GLY A 245 23.64 1.29 -9.80
CA GLY A 245 24.22 0.58 -8.66
C GLY A 245 23.19 -0.17 -7.78
N TYR A 246 21.89 0.01 -8.04
CA TYR A 246 20.79 -0.66 -7.34
C TYR A 246 20.02 -1.55 -8.31
N LEU A 247 18.77 -1.21 -8.64
CA LEU A 247 17.98 -1.92 -9.64
C LEU A 247 18.52 -1.74 -11.06
N LEU A 248 19.36 -0.72 -11.30
CA LEU A 248 19.95 -0.44 -12.61
C LEU A 248 21.47 -0.60 -12.64
N SER A 249 21.98 -0.88 -13.82
CA SER A 249 23.39 -0.78 -14.22
C SER A 249 23.46 0.21 -15.38
N GLY A 250 23.82 1.46 -15.10
CA GLY A 250 23.58 2.60 -15.97
C GLY A 250 22.07 2.85 -16.10
N THR A 251 21.54 2.71 -17.31
CA THR A 251 20.09 2.83 -17.59
C THR A 251 19.40 1.47 -17.79
N ASP A 252 20.15 0.38 -17.85
CA ASP A 252 19.59 -0.96 -18.04
C ASP A 252 19.34 -1.64 -16.69
N LEU A 253 18.46 -2.65 -16.65
CA LEU A 253 18.24 -3.43 -15.43
C LEU A 253 19.51 -4.18 -15.03
N SER A 254 19.93 -4.03 -13.77
CA SER A 254 20.95 -4.87 -13.15
C SER A 254 20.41 -6.31 -12.96
N ILE A 255 21.25 -7.26 -12.55
CA ILE A 255 20.75 -8.62 -12.23
C ILE A 255 19.73 -8.60 -11.07
N ILE A 256 19.86 -7.65 -10.14
CA ILE A 256 18.91 -7.42 -9.05
C ILE A 256 17.59 -6.88 -9.65
N GLY A 257 17.68 -5.87 -10.53
CA GLY A 257 16.53 -5.32 -11.24
C GLY A 257 15.76 -6.35 -12.06
N GLN A 258 16.48 -7.17 -12.84
CA GLN A 258 15.89 -8.27 -13.62
C GLN A 258 15.18 -9.29 -12.72
N THR A 259 15.77 -9.61 -11.56
CA THR A 259 15.17 -10.54 -10.60
C THR A 259 13.91 -9.95 -9.97
N TYR A 260 13.98 -8.67 -9.57
CA TYR A 260 12.86 -7.93 -8.99
C TYR A 260 11.64 -7.89 -9.92
N THR A 261 11.85 -7.75 -11.23
CA THR A 261 10.76 -7.69 -12.22
C THR A 261 10.40 -9.05 -12.84
N SER A 262 11.06 -10.14 -12.47
CA SER A 262 11.03 -11.42 -13.21
C SER A 262 9.67 -12.12 -13.31
N THR A 263 8.66 -11.68 -12.56
CA THR A 263 7.32 -12.30 -12.55
C THR A 263 6.35 -11.67 -13.56
N TYR A 264 6.82 -10.70 -14.36
CA TYR A 264 6.04 -10.01 -15.40
C TYR A 264 6.84 -9.82 -16.69
#